data_AF-A0A3D5TM57-F1
#
_entry.id   AF-A0A3D5TM57-F1
#
_cell.length_a   1.000
_cell.length_b   1.000
_cell.length_c   1.000
_cell.angle_alpha   90.00
_cell.angle_beta   90.00
_cell.angle_gamma   90.00
#
_symmetry.space_group_name_H-M   'P 1'
#
loop_
_entity.id
_entity.type
_entity.pdbx_description
1 polymer ?
#
loop_
_entity_poly.entity_id
_entity_poly.type
_entity_poly.pdbx_seq_one_letter_code
_entity_poly.pdbx_strand_id
1 'polypeptide(L)'
;MSEEGTTGRKIHCAVCGRTFDAAADKCPNCSAPASLSQTVAEPRKEKREPVFVCTICGHTYDGDAAPERCENCGVGGELIEERRPAPTRTWICTVCGLKIKGENAPGKCPKCESPAELFAAQKDGIARMRCSICGFETEGDTAPERCENCGVDGELFEPVKN
;
A
#
# COMPACT_ATOMS: atom_id res chain seq x y z
N MET A 1 -35.65 14.74 -16.99
CA MET A 1 -35.01 13.69 -16.19
C MET A 1 -33.67 14.23 -15.73
N SER A 2 -33.45 14.33 -14.42
CA SER A 2 -32.31 15.00 -13.80
C SER A 2 -31.41 13.97 -13.14
N GLU A 3 -30.20 13.75 -13.65
CA GLU A 3 -29.12 13.06 -12.94
C GLU A 3 -27.78 13.65 -13.39
N GLU A 4 -27.44 14.83 -12.88
CA GLU A 4 -26.07 15.36 -12.94
C GLU A 4 -25.35 14.99 -11.64
N GLY A 5 -24.57 13.92 -11.71
CA GLY A 5 -23.66 13.48 -10.65
C GLY A 5 -22.55 14.53 -10.45
N THR A 6 -22.79 15.48 -9.56
CA THR A 6 -21.77 16.41 -9.10
C THR A 6 -20.87 15.68 -8.10
N THR A 7 -19.63 15.39 -8.49
CA THR A 7 -18.58 14.91 -7.59
C THR A 7 -18.25 16.02 -6.58
N GLY A 8 -18.97 16.04 -5.46
CA GLY A 8 -18.80 17.01 -4.37
C GLY A 8 -17.52 16.76 -3.55
N ARG A 9 -16.90 17.86 -3.08
CA ARG A 9 -15.75 17.85 -2.18
C ARG A 9 -16.09 17.03 -0.93
N LYS A 10 -15.26 16.05 -0.56
CA LYS A 10 -15.49 15.22 0.64
C LYS A 10 -14.83 15.84 1.89
N ILE A 11 -15.54 15.75 3.01
CA ILE A 11 -15.07 16.17 4.34
C ILE A 11 -15.24 15.03 5.33
N HIS A 12 -14.39 15.02 6.36
CA HIS A 12 -14.37 14.00 7.39
C HIS A 12 -14.95 14.54 8.68
N CYS A 13 -16.01 13.90 9.20
CA CYS A 13 -16.65 14.31 10.44
C CYS A 13 -15.71 14.12 11.63
N ALA A 14 -15.32 15.20 12.32
CA ALA A 14 -14.44 15.09 13.49
C ALA A 14 -15.09 14.41 14.72
N VAL A 15 -16.40 14.17 14.69
CA VAL A 15 -17.11 13.53 15.81
C VAL A 15 -17.15 12.01 15.67
N CYS A 16 -17.39 11.50 14.45
CA CYS A 16 -17.61 10.05 14.23
C CYS A 16 -16.72 9.43 13.16
N GLY A 17 -15.84 10.23 12.54
CA GLY A 17 -14.94 9.78 11.49
C GLY A 17 -15.62 9.46 10.15
N ARG A 18 -16.91 9.72 9.98
CA ARG A 18 -17.56 9.47 8.69
C ARG A 18 -17.12 10.50 7.66
N THR A 19 -16.67 10.02 6.50
CA THR A 19 -16.51 10.86 5.30
C THR A 19 -17.87 11.09 4.66
N PHE A 20 -18.20 12.35 4.38
CA PHE A 20 -19.46 12.73 3.75
C PHE A 20 -19.26 13.93 2.82
N ASP A 21 -20.28 14.25 2.04
CA ASP A 21 -20.23 15.35 1.09
C ASP A 21 -20.18 16.69 1.82
N ALA A 22 -19.25 17.57 1.44
CA ALA A 22 -19.13 18.90 2.03
C ALA A 22 -20.35 19.79 1.74
N ALA A 23 -21.16 19.42 0.74
CA ALA A 23 -22.45 20.05 0.51
C ALA A 23 -23.49 19.77 1.61
N ALA A 24 -23.28 18.75 2.45
CA ALA A 24 -24.19 18.46 3.55
C ALA A 24 -23.91 19.36 4.76
N ASP A 25 -24.95 19.95 5.33
CA ASP A 25 -24.89 20.83 6.51
C ASP A 25 -24.51 20.07 7.80
N LYS A 26 -24.80 18.76 7.85
CA LYS A 26 -24.57 17.89 9.00
C LYS A 26 -24.09 16.52 8.57
N CYS A 27 -23.30 15.88 9.44
CA CYS A 27 -22.89 14.50 9.25
C CYS A 27 -24.11 13.56 9.26
N PRO A 28 -24.33 12.74 8.23
CA PRO A 28 -25.49 11.85 8.14
C PRO A 28 -25.44 10.67 9.13
N ASN A 29 -24.35 10.48 9.87
CA ASN A 29 -24.23 9.42 10.88
C ASN A 29 -24.53 9.91 12.30
N CYS A 30 -23.86 10.99 12.71
CA CYS A 30 -23.95 11.49 14.08
C CYS A 30 -24.63 12.86 14.19
N SER A 31 -25.09 13.43 13.08
CA SER A 31 -25.72 14.75 13.00
C SER A 31 -24.86 15.92 13.45
N ALA A 32 -23.56 15.71 13.71
CA ALA A 32 -22.61 16.77 14.01
C ALA A 32 -22.56 17.79 12.86
N PRO A 33 -22.47 19.10 13.16
CA PRO A 33 -22.42 20.13 12.13
C PRO A 33 -21.17 19.97 11.25
N ALA A 34 -21.33 20.18 9.95
CA ALA A 34 -20.24 20.08 8.99
C ALA A 34 -19.09 21.06 9.29
N SER A 35 -19.37 22.16 10.00
CA SER A 35 -18.37 23.13 10.48
C SER A 35 -17.29 22.53 11.39
N LEU A 36 -17.56 21.38 12.02
CA LEU A 36 -16.57 20.65 12.83
C LEU A 36 -15.76 19.64 12.01
N SER A 37 -16.03 19.51 10.71
CA SER A 37 -15.41 18.49 9.87
C SER A 37 -14.12 18.99 9.24
N GLN A 38 -13.15 18.10 9.09
CA GLN A 38 -11.87 18.42 8.47
C GLN A 38 -11.93 18.13 6.98
N THR A 39 -11.26 18.95 6.17
CA THR A 39 -11.11 18.66 4.74
C THR A 39 -10.17 17.48 4.57
N VAL A 40 -10.59 16.47 3.82
CA VAL A 40 -9.70 15.37 3.44
C VAL A 40 -8.62 15.98 2.54
N ALA A 41 -7.36 15.88 2.95
CA ALA A 41 -6.23 16.34 2.15
C ALA A 41 -6.17 15.50 0.86
N GLU A 42 -5.90 16.14 -0.27
CA GLU A 42 -5.67 15.43 -1.53
C GLU A 42 -4.58 14.37 -1.34
N PRO A 43 -4.72 13.21 -2.01
CA PRO A 43 -3.80 12.09 -1.82
C PRO A 43 -2.38 12.54 -2.15
N ARG A 44 -1.52 12.63 -1.13
CA ARG A 44 -0.08 12.59 -1.36
C ARG A 44 0.23 11.16 -1.80
N LYS A 45 0.23 10.93 -3.12
CA LYS A 45 0.87 9.76 -3.72
C LYS A 45 2.31 9.75 -3.21
N GLU A 46 2.59 8.94 -2.19
CA GLU A 46 3.96 8.58 -1.89
C GLU A 46 4.40 7.69 -3.06
N LYS A 47 5.09 8.32 -4.02
CA LYS A 47 5.55 7.72 -5.27
C LYS A 47 6.62 6.68 -4.94
N ARG A 48 6.22 5.43 -4.68
CA ARG A 48 7.11 4.31 -5.00
C ARG A 48 7.06 4.17 -6.51
N GLU A 49 8.16 4.46 -7.19
CA GLU A 49 8.26 4.35 -8.64
C GLU A 49 7.84 2.93 -9.06
N PRO A 50 6.95 2.80 -10.06
CA PRO A 50 6.57 1.50 -10.56
C PRO A 50 7.81 0.77 -11.11
N VAL A 51 7.81 -0.54 -10.96
CA VAL A 51 8.82 -1.40 -11.58
C VAL A 51 8.14 -2.15 -12.70
N PHE A 52 8.76 -2.23 -13.87
CA PHE A 52 8.20 -2.95 -15.01
C PHE A 52 8.96 -4.26 -15.21
N VAL A 53 8.23 -5.36 -15.39
CA VAL A 53 8.82 -6.69 -15.53
C VAL A 53 8.40 -7.29 -16.86
N CYS A 54 9.38 -7.67 -17.68
CA CYS A 54 9.14 -8.43 -18.88
C CYS A 54 8.61 -9.82 -18.52
N THR A 55 7.40 -10.14 -18.96
CA THR A 55 6.73 -11.42 -18.69
C THR A 55 7.41 -12.60 -19.38
N ILE A 56 8.21 -12.33 -20.42
CA ILE A 56 8.90 -13.35 -21.21
C ILE A 56 10.24 -13.76 -20.59
N CYS A 57 11.04 -12.78 -20.15
CA CYS A 57 12.40 -13.05 -19.67
C CYS A 57 12.67 -12.64 -18.21
N GLY A 58 11.72 -11.99 -17.54
CA GLY A 58 11.87 -11.52 -16.17
C GLY A 58 12.74 -10.27 -16.00
N HIS A 59 13.24 -9.67 -17.09
CA HIS A 59 14.02 -8.44 -17.00
C HIS A 59 13.19 -7.32 -16.35
N THR A 60 13.82 -6.60 -15.44
CA THR A 60 13.21 -5.58 -14.59
C THR A 60 13.64 -4.19 -15.04
N TYR A 61 12.73 -3.24 -15.08
CA TYR A 61 12.97 -1.84 -15.45
C TYR A 61 12.46 -0.92 -14.36
N ASP A 62 13.27 0.05 -13.97
CA ASP A 62 12.89 1.13 -13.06
C ASP A 62 12.42 2.37 -13.86
N GLY A 63 11.42 3.09 -13.36
CA GLY A 63 10.99 4.37 -13.93
C GLY A 63 9.47 4.58 -13.88
N ASP A 64 8.98 5.63 -14.53
CA ASP A 64 7.54 5.95 -14.56
C ASP A 64 6.76 5.25 -15.69
N ALA A 65 7.43 4.62 -16.66
CA ALA A 65 6.80 3.97 -17.82
C ALA A 65 7.57 2.75 -18.34
N ALA A 66 6.83 1.77 -18.89
CA ALA A 66 7.40 0.60 -19.55
C ALA A 66 8.10 0.99 -20.87
N PRO A 67 9.23 0.37 -21.22
CA PRO A 67 9.87 0.59 -22.52
C PRO A 67 9.07 -0.05 -23.66
N GLU A 68 9.25 0.46 -24.89
CA GLU A 68 8.57 -0.07 -26.08
C GLU A 68 9.07 -1.47 -26.49
N ARG A 69 10.28 -1.84 -26.07
CA ARG A 69 10.84 -3.19 -26.26
C ARG A 69 11.72 -3.58 -25.09
N CYS A 70 11.72 -4.88 -24.79
CA CYS A 70 12.62 -5.45 -23.83
C CYS A 70 14.05 -5.49 -24.37
N GLU A 71 14.97 -4.76 -23.77
CA GLU A 71 16.39 -4.73 -24.16
C GLU A 71 17.10 -6.09 -24.00
N ASN A 72 16.57 -6.97 -23.16
CA ASN A 72 17.16 -8.29 -22.91
C ASN A 72 16.72 -9.37 -23.91
N CYS A 73 15.46 -9.35 -24.36
CA CYS A 73 14.91 -10.41 -25.24
C CYS A 73 14.21 -9.91 -26.51
N GLY A 74 14.07 -8.60 -26.69
CA GLY A 74 13.54 -7.97 -27.90
C GLY A 74 12.02 -8.00 -28.06
N VAL A 75 11.27 -8.57 -27.11
CA VAL A 75 9.80 -8.56 -27.16
C VAL A 75 9.26 -7.13 -27.04
N GLY A 76 8.08 -6.87 -27.59
CA GLY A 76 7.46 -5.56 -27.49
C GLY A 76 6.97 -5.25 -26.07
N GLY A 77 6.75 -3.95 -25.82
CA GLY A 77 6.35 -3.41 -24.53
C GLY A 77 5.01 -3.91 -24.03
N GLU A 78 4.16 -4.50 -24.89
CA GLU A 78 2.91 -5.10 -24.45
C GLU A 78 3.11 -6.35 -23.58
N LEU A 79 4.32 -6.93 -23.61
CA LEU A 79 4.73 -8.05 -22.78
C LEU A 79 5.53 -7.61 -21.55
N ILE A 80 5.55 -6.31 -21.25
CA ILE A 80 6.19 -5.72 -20.09
C ILE A 80 5.10 -5.15 -19.18
N GLU A 81 4.92 -5.78 -18.02
CA GLU A 81 3.85 -5.44 -17.08
C GLU A 81 4.38 -4.54 -15.97
N GLU A 82 3.59 -3.56 -15.55
CA GLU A 82 3.80 -2.87 -14.28
C GLU A 82 3.64 -3.86 -13.12
N ARG A 83 4.69 -4.00 -12.33
CA ARG A 83 4.68 -4.64 -11.02
C ARG A 83 4.95 -3.56 -9.99
N ARG A 84 3.95 -3.28 -9.15
CA ARG A 84 4.23 -2.60 -7.89
C ARG A 84 5.13 -3.53 -7.07
N PRO A 85 6.34 -3.10 -6.66
CA PRO A 85 7.22 -3.96 -5.90
C PRO A 85 6.50 -4.36 -4.61
N ALA A 86 6.47 -5.66 -4.35
CA ALA A 86 5.91 -6.20 -3.13
C ALA A 86 6.66 -5.63 -1.90
N PRO A 87 6.02 -5.60 -0.72
CA PRO A 87 6.67 -5.17 0.50
C PRO A 87 7.94 -6.00 0.76
N THR A 88 9.11 -5.36 0.70
CA THR A 88 10.37 -6.03 1.01
C THR A 88 10.51 -6.19 2.51
N ARG A 89 10.75 -7.41 2.97
CA ARG A 89 11.02 -7.73 4.37
C ARG A 89 12.53 -7.81 4.59
N THR A 90 12.98 -7.57 5.81
CA THR A 90 14.36 -7.88 6.19
C THR A 90 14.39 -9.28 6.81
N TRP A 91 15.09 -10.20 6.18
CA TRP A 91 15.31 -11.56 6.64
C TRP A 91 16.65 -11.63 7.37
N ILE A 92 16.64 -12.09 8.61
CA ILE A 92 17.83 -12.26 9.44
C ILE A 92 18.13 -13.75 9.55
N CYS A 93 19.30 -14.17 9.10
CA CYS A 93 19.80 -15.51 9.37
C CYS A 93 20.05 -15.65 10.87
N THR A 94 19.32 -16.54 11.54
CA THR A 94 19.43 -16.78 12.98
C THR A 94 20.76 -17.43 13.38
N VAL A 95 21.45 -18.07 12.43
CA VAL A 95 22.75 -18.72 12.66
C VAL A 95 23.90 -17.71 12.66
N CYS A 96 23.96 -16.82 11.66
CA CYS A 96 25.11 -15.93 11.46
C CYS A 96 24.80 -14.43 11.54
N GLY A 97 23.54 -14.05 11.74
CA GLY A 97 23.07 -12.67 11.85
C GLY A 97 22.99 -11.90 10.53
N LEU A 98 23.24 -12.53 9.37
CA LEU A 98 23.18 -11.86 8.07
C LEU A 98 21.76 -11.34 7.79
N LYS A 99 21.64 -10.04 7.49
CA LYS A 99 20.39 -9.37 7.11
C LYS A 99 20.29 -9.24 5.60
N ILE A 100 19.21 -9.71 5.00
CA ILE A 100 18.93 -9.64 3.56
C ILE A 100 17.56 -9.03 3.34
N LYS A 101 17.44 -8.07 2.42
CA LYS A 101 16.13 -7.52 2.03
C LYS A 101 15.55 -8.30 0.87
N GLY A 102 14.28 -8.67 0.95
CA GLY A 102 13.57 -9.36 -0.12
C GLY A 102 12.13 -9.67 0.26
N GLU A 103 11.30 -9.95 -0.74
CA GLU A 103 9.92 -10.40 -0.51
C GLU A 103 9.90 -11.69 0.32
N ASN A 104 10.77 -12.65 -0.01
CA ASN A 104 10.87 -13.97 0.60
C ASN A 104 12.28 -14.24 1.16
N ALA A 105 12.37 -15.14 2.14
CA ALA A 105 13.65 -15.63 2.66
C ALA A 105 14.43 -16.31 1.52
N PRO A 106 15.75 -16.11 1.41
CA PRO A 106 16.54 -16.82 0.41
C PRO A 106 16.56 -18.33 0.72
N GLY A 107 16.63 -19.16 -0.32
CA GLY A 107 16.66 -20.63 -0.18
C GLY A 107 17.82 -21.14 0.69
N LYS A 108 18.95 -20.43 0.68
CA LYS A 108 20.11 -20.66 1.56
C LYS A 108 20.75 -19.35 1.95
N CYS A 109 21.38 -19.31 3.12
CA CYS A 109 22.18 -18.16 3.53
C CYS A 109 23.46 -18.07 2.70
N PRO A 110 23.72 -16.96 1.99
CA PRO A 110 24.93 -16.82 1.17
C PRO A 110 26.23 -16.71 1.98
N LYS A 111 26.14 -16.53 3.32
CA LYS A 111 27.30 -16.43 4.21
C LYS A 111 27.64 -17.75 4.92
N CYS A 112 26.64 -18.51 5.35
CA CYS A 112 26.84 -19.71 6.19
C CYS A 112 26.05 -20.93 5.70
N GLU A 113 25.43 -20.84 4.53
CA GLU A 113 24.72 -21.93 3.83
C GLU A 113 23.55 -22.55 4.60
N SER A 114 23.16 -21.93 5.72
CA SER A 114 21.99 -22.31 6.50
C SER A 114 20.70 -22.27 5.67
N PRO A 115 19.77 -23.22 5.86
CA PRO A 115 18.53 -23.30 5.09
C PRO A 115 17.61 -22.10 5.35
N ALA A 116 16.66 -21.89 4.43
CA ALA A 116 15.66 -20.81 4.49
C ALA A 116 14.88 -20.77 5.82
N GLU A 117 14.62 -21.92 6.44
CA GLU A 117 13.90 -22.05 7.71
C GLU A 117 14.61 -21.36 8.88
N LEU A 118 15.92 -21.13 8.76
CA LEU A 118 16.72 -20.43 9.76
C LEU A 118 16.77 -18.92 9.53
N PHE A 119 15.94 -18.38 8.62
CA PHE A 119 15.72 -16.95 8.51
C PHE A 119 14.49 -16.50 9.31
N ALA A 120 14.69 -15.55 10.21
CA ALA A 120 13.61 -14.84 10.89
C ALA A 120 13.31 -13.55 10.14
N ALA A 121 12.03 -13.27 9.90
CA ALA A 121 11.61 -11.95 9.44
C ALA A 121 11.80 -10.93 10.58
N GLN A 122 12.63 -9.92 10.35
CA GLN A 122 12.71 -8.75 11.22
C GLN A 122 11.40 -7.99 11.07
N LYS A 123 10.67 -7.81 12.17
CA LYS A 123 9.41 -7.04 12.19
C LYS A 123 9.61 -5.55 11.94
N ASP A 124 10.84 -5.05 12.09
CA ASP A 124 11.19 -3.67 11.74
C ASP A 124 11.14 -3.46 10.23
N GLY A 125 10.14 -2.67 9.82
CA GLY A 125 9.98 -2.20 8.44
C GLY A 125 8.71 -2.67 7.75
N ILE A 126 7.90 -3.54 8.37
CA ILE A 126 6.53 -3.77 7.88
C ILE A 126 5.68 -2.65 8.47
N ALA A 127 5.19 -1.75 7.60
CA ALA A 127 4.28 -0.73 8.05
C ALA A 127 3.07 -1.41 8.69
N ARG A 128 2.66 -0.93 9.86
CA ARG A 128 1.42 -1.35 10.50
C ARG A 128 0.42 -0.29 10.16
N MET A 129 -0.72 -0.69 9.64
CA MET A 129 -1.76 0.20 9.17
C MET A 129 -2.94 0.05 10.12
N ARG A 130 -3.41 1.16 10.69
CA ARG A 130 -4.57 1.19 11.59
C ARG A 130 -5.73 1.86 10.89
N CYS A 131 -6.86 1.18 10.81
CA CYS A 131 -8.12 1.79 10.40
C CYS A 131 -8.47 2.91 11.39
N SER A 132 -8.48 4.15 10.90
CA SER A 132 -8.86 5.35 11.66
C SER A 132 -10.30 5.31 12.17
N ILE A 133 -11.16 4.46 11.57
CA ILE A 133 -12.58 4.37 11.94
C ILE A 133 -12.84 3.40 13.09
N CYS A 134 -12.31 2.18 13.01
CA CYS A 134 -12.59 1.12 13.99
C CYS A 134 -11.38 0.71 14.82
N GLY A 135 -10.20 1.26 14.53
CA GLY A 135 -8.95 0.92 15.20
C GLY A 135 -8.37 -0.44 14.81
N PHE A 136 -8.94 -1.14 13.82
CA PHE A 136 -8.40 -2.41 13.33
C PHE A 136 -7.00 -2.22 12.76
N GLU A 137 -6.04 -3.02 13.20
CA GLU A 137 -4.65 -2.95 12.78
C GLU A 137 -4.29 -4.13 11.88
N THR A 138 -3.68 -3.83 10.75
CA THR A 138 -3.16 -4.83 9.81
C THR A 138 -1.69 -4.59 9.53
N GLU A 139 -0.97 -5.65 9.19
CA GLU A 139 0.45 -5.60 8.86
C GLU A 139 0.61 -5.58 7.34
N GLY A 140 1.22 -4.53 6.81
CA GLY A 140 1.45 -4.37 5.39
C GLY A 140 1.85 -2.94 5.02
N ASP A 141 2.74 -2.80 4.04
CA ASP A 141 3.21 -1.50 3.54
C ASP A 141 2.11 -0.66 2.88
N THR A 142 0.96 -1.25 2.56
CA THR A 142 -0.18 -0.57 1.93
C THR A 142 -1.46 -0.92 2.66
N ALA A 143 -2.36 0.06 2.73
CA ALA A 143 -3.70 -0.18 3.22
C ALA A 143 -4.45 -1.23 2.38
N PRO A 144 -5.23 -2.12 3.02
CA PRO A 144 -6.09 -3.08 2.30
C PRO A 144 -7.20 -2.34 1.54
N GLU A 145 -7.78 -2.89 0.46
CA GLU A 145 -8.83 -2.18 -0.30
C GLU A 145 -10.07 -1.82 0.53
N ARG A 146 -10.42 -2.68 1.50
CA ARG A 146 -11.44 -2.41 2.52
C ARG A 146 -11.01 -2.96 3.86
N CYS A 147 -11.43 -2.29 4.92
CA CYS A 147 -11.29 -2.78 6.28
C CYS A 147 -12.11 -4.06 6.46
N GLU A 148 -11.46 -5.16 6.81
CA GLU A 148 -12.13 -6.45 7.06
C GLU A 148 -13.10 -6.40 8.26
N ASN A 149 -12.88 -5.47 9.19
CA ASN A 149 -13.68 -5.35 10.40
C ASN A 149 -14.93 -4.48 10.18
N CYS A 150 -14.78 -3.30 9.57
CA CYS A 150 -15.89 -2.35 9.43
C CYS A 150 -16.29 -2.02 7.98
N GLY A 151 -15.63 -2.62 6.99
CA GLY A 151 -15.97 -2.49 5.57
C GLY A 151 -15.65 -1.15 4.94
N VAL A 152 -15.07 -0.20 5.68
CA VAL A 152 -14.69 1.12 5.15
C VAL A 152 -13.51 1.00 4.19
N ASP A 153 -13.40 1.93 3.25
CA ASP A 153 -12.36 1.90 2.23
C ASP A 153 -10.95 1.97 2.85
N GLY A 154 -10.00 1.33 2.16
CA GLY A 154 -8.59 1.25 2.54
C GLY A 154 -7.92 2.58 2.82
N GLU A 155 -8.39 3.62 2.15
CA GLU A 155 -7.89 4.99 2.27
C GLU A 155 -8.00 5.53 3.72
N LEU A 156 -8.81 4.89 4.56
CA LEU A 156 -8.99 5.25 5.97
C LEU A 156 -8.04 4.50 6.91
N PHE A 157 -7.05 3.79 6.38
CA PHE A 157 -5.96 3.25 7.18
C PHE A 157 -4.78 4.23 7.26
N GLU A 158 -4.25 4.41 8.47
CA GLU A 158 -3.10 5.27 8.75
C GLU A 158 -1.91 4.44 9.22
N PRO A 159 -0.67 4.80 8.85
CA PRO A 159 0.52 4.12 9.34
C PRO A 159 0.70 4.36 10.85
N VAL A 160 0.81 3.28 11.60
CA VAL A 160 1.16 3.27 13.01
C VAL A 160 2.65 3.52 13.13
N LYS A 161 3.02 4.68 13.68
CA LYS A 161 4.40 4.99 14.04
C LYS A 161 4.72 4.29 15.35
N ASN A 162 5.83 3.54 15.37
CA ASN A 162 6.35 2.89 16.58
C ASN A 162 7.23 3.84 17.39
#